data_AF-A0A2A2SF39-F1
#
_entry.id   AF-A0A2A2SF39-F1
#
_cell.length_a   1.000
_cell.length_b   1.000
_cell.length_c   1.000
_cell.angle_alpha   90.00
_cell.angle_beta   90.00
_cell.angle_gamma   90.00
#
_symmetry.space_group_name_H-M   'P 1'
#
loop_
_entity.id
_entity.type
_entity.pdbx_description
1 polymer ?
#
loop_
_entity_poly.entity_id
_entity_poly.type
_entity_poly.pdbx_seq_one_letter_code
_entity_poly.pdbx_strand_id
1 'polypeptide(L)'
;MSDRIERARCRFGATSLPHHSEGRAPRSVASTMERWMTNYVDRLRKAHQALSDAIRREAARPGADMLALAVLKKRRLLIKDRLSALLREATGLRTVRRARARRMQRA
;
A
#
# COMPACT_ATOMS: atom_id res chain seq x y z
N MET A 1 56.39 -32.34 9.35
CA MET A 1 56.17 -33.50 10.22
C MET A 1 55.34 -33.00 11.38
N SER A 2 54.03 -33.20 11.29
CA SER A 2 53.31 -34.25 12.03
C SER A 2 52.98 -33.73 13.42
N ASP A 3 51.72 -33.30 13.61
CA ASP A 3 50.68 -34.07 14.30
C ASP A 3 50.74 -33.77 15.81
N ARG A 4 49.74 -33.07 16.36
CA ARG A 4 48.51 -33.67 16.92
C ARG A 4 48.83 -34.30 18.28
N ILE A 5 48.24 -33.75 19.34
CA ILE A 5 47.83 -34.37 20.62
C ILE A 5 47.45 -33.18 21.52
N GLU A 6 46.18 -32.77 21.57
CA GLU A 6 45.12 -33.36 22.42
C GLU A 6 45.21 -32.90 23.88
N ARG A 7 44.10 -32.31 24.36
CA ARG A 7 43.56 -32.18 25.74
C ARG A 7 43.21 -30.74 26.08
N ALA A 8 41.91 -30.43 26.05
CA ALA A 8 41.03 -30.41 27.23
C ALA A 8 41.12 -29.02 27.89
N ARG A 9 40.06 -28.27 28.17
CA ARG A 9 38.71 -28.64 28.57
C ARG A 9 37.90 -27.33 28.61
N CYS A 10 36.64 -27.42 28.21
CA CYS A 10 35.52 -26.74 28.85
C CYS A 10 35.69 -25.25 29.23
N ARG A 11 35.41 -24.34 28.29
CA ARG A 11 34.62 -23.14 28.62
C ARG A 11 33.23 -23.33 28.04
N PHE A 12 32.37 -23.91 28.86
CA PHE A 12 30.93 -23.96 28.67
C PHE A 12 30.40 -22.52 28.62
N GLY A 13 30.38 -21.94 27.42
CA GLY A 13 29.71 -20.69 27.11
C GLY A 13 28.48 -21.02 26.27
N ALA A 14 27.38 -21.31 26.97
CA ALA A 14 26.00 -21.37 26.51
C ALA A 14 25.77 -21.24 24.99
N THR A 15 25.66 -22.38 24.31
CA THR A 15 24.81 -22.48 23.12
C THR A 15 23.35 -22.38 23.56
N SER A 16 22.84 -21.17 23.74
CA SER A 16 21.41 -20.90 23.67
C SER A 16 21.14 -20.26 22.31
N LEU A 17 20.85 -21.15 21.35
CA LEU A 17 20.19 -20.84 20.10
C LEU A 17 19.05 -19.84 20.34
N PRO A 18 18.91 -18.77 19.54
CA PRO A 18 17.69 -18.00 19.54
C PRO A 18 16.57 -18.84 18.91
N HIS A 19 15.87 -19.60 19.76
CA HIS A 19 14.50 -19.99 19.50
C HIS A 19 13.63 -18.75 19.58
N HIS A 20 13.40 -18.08 18.46
CA HIS A 20 12.14 -17.39 18.21
C HIS A 20 11.85 -17.42 16.71
N SER A 21 11.45 -18.60 16.25
CA SER A 21 10.45 -18.72 15.21
C SER A 21 9.16 -18.08 15.74
N GLU A 22 9.10 -16.74 15.75
CA GLU A 22 7.83 -16.05 15.87
C GLU A 22 7.04 -16.40 14.63
N GLY A 23 6.09 -17.33 14.80
CA GLY A 23 4.96 -17.49 13.92
C GLY A 23 4.36 -16.10 13.72
N ARG A 24 4.68 -15.48 12.59
CA ARG A 24 4.05 -14.25 12.15
C ARG A 24 2.59 -14.60 11.97
N ALA A 25 1.79 -14.29 12.99
CA ALA A 25 0.34 -14.43 12.98
C ALA A 25 -0.19 -13.98 11.61
N PRO A 26 -1.17 -14.68 11.01
CA PRO A 26 -1.75 -14.24 9.75
C PRO A 26 -2.16 -12.79 9.94
N ARG A 27 -1.46 -11.87 9.26
CA ARG A 27 -1.77 -10.44 9.30
C ARG A 27 -3.27 -10.37 9.08
N SER A 28 -3.98 -9.80 10.06
CA SER A 28 -5.44 -9.79 10.04
C SER A 28 -5.91 -9.40 8.63
N VAL A 29 -6.95 -10.07 8.12
CA VAL A 29 -7.50 -9.79 6.78
C VAL A 29 -7.74 -8.28 6.55
N ALA A 30 -8.04 -7.55 7.63
CA ALA A 30 -8.11 -6.08 7.65
C ALA A 30 -6.79 -5.39 7.23
N SER A 31 -5.62 -5.84 7.74
CA SER A 31 -4.30 -5.30 7.37
C SER A 31 -3.95 -5.54 5.90
N THR A 32 -4.36 -6.68 5.35
CA THR A 32 -4.15 -7.00 3.92
C THR A 32 -5.05 -6.14 3.03
N MET A 33 -6.31 -5.94 3.42
CA MET A 33 -7.26 -5.12 2.69
C MET A 33 -6.89 -3.63 2.73
N GLU A 34 -6.47 -3.11 3.88
CA GLU A 34 -5.95 -1.74 3.99
C GLU A 34 -4.74 -1.50 3.07
N ARG A 35 -3.79 -2.43 3.05
CA ARG A 35 -2.63 -2.35 2.15
C ARG A 35 -3.02 -2.40 0.67
N TRP A 36 -4.00 -3.24 0.32
CA TRP A 36 -4.50 -3.35 -1.05
C TRP A 36 -5.20 -2.05 -1.49
N MET A 37 -6.02 -1.45 -0.62
CA MET A 37 -6.66 -0.16 -0.87
C MET A 37 -5.64 0.96 -1.05
N THR A 38 -4.61 1.04 -0.20
CA THR A 38 -3.53 2.04 -0.36
C THR A 38 -2.81 1.88 -1.70
N ASN A 39 -2.40 0.64 -2.03
CA ASN A 39 -1.75 0.35 -3.31
C ASN A 39 -2.64 0.70 -4.51
N TYR A 40 -3.94 0.43 -4.40
CA TYR A 40 -4.90 0.72 -5.44
C TYR A 40 -5.09 2.22 -5.67
N VAL A 41 -5.20 3.01 -4.59
CA VAL A 41 -5.26 4.49 -4.65
C VAL A 41 -3.99 5.06 -5.28
N ASP A 42 -2.81 4.55 -4.91
CA ASP A 42 -1.54 5.01 -5.48
C ASP A 42 -1.43 4.71 -6.97
N ARG A 43 -1.89 3.55 -7.43
CA ARG A 43 -1.98 3.22 -8.87
C ARG A 43 -2.92 4.17 -9.60
N LEU A 44 -4.10 4.46 -9.03
CA LEU A 44 -5.04 5.42 -9.62
C LEU A 44 -4.45 6.83 -9.71
N ARG A 45 -3.71 7.27 -8.68
CA ARG A 45 -3.00 8.56 -8.69
C ARG A 45 -1.94 8.63 -9.79
N LYS A 46 -1.09 7.59 -9.92
CA LYS A 46 -0.08 7.50 -10.98
C LYS A 46 -0.73 7.53 -12.38
N ALA A 47 -1.81 6.78 -12.57
CA ALA A 47 -2.56 6.78 -13.83
C ALA A 47 -3.17 8.15 -14.15
N HIS A 48 -3.73 8.84 -13.16
CA HIS A 48 -4.24 10.20 -13.32
C HIS A 48 -3.15 11.20 -13.73
N GLN A 49 -1.96 11.09 -13.14
CA GLN A 49 -0.83 11.94 -13.47
C GLN A 49 -0.32 11.68 -14.89
N ALA A 50 -0.16 10.41 -15.27
CA ALA A 50 0.22 10.03 -16.64
C ALA A 50 -0.77 10.56 -17.70
N LEU A 51 -2.08 10.50 -17.43
CA LEU A 51 -3.10 11.08 -18.32
C LEU A 51 -3.01 12.60 -18.38
N SER A 52 -2.71 13.28 -17.27
CA SER A 52 -2.53 14.73 -17.26
C SER A 52 -1.31 15.14 -18.09
N ASP A 53 -0.23 14.35 -18.03
CA ASP A 53 0.96 14.55 -18.86
C ASP A 53 0.66 14.32 -20.34
N ALA A 54 -0.09 13.27 -20.67
CA ALA A 54 -0.52 13.00 -22.03
C ALA A 54 -1.39 14.12 -22.59
N ILE A 55 -2.33 14.65 -21.81
CA ILE A 55 -3.16 15.81 -22.22
C ILE A 55 -2.27 17.03 -22.47
N ARG A 56 -1.30 17.31 -21.60
CA ARG A 56 -0.38 18.45 -21.79
C ARG A 56 0.45 18.30 -23.06
N ARG A 57 0.99 17.11 -23.32
CA ARG A 57 1.76 16.82 -24.54
C ARG A 57 0.92 16.95 -25.81
N GLU A 58 -0.29 16.39 -25.82
CA GLU A 58 -1.17 16.47 -26.98
C GLU A 58 -1.67 17.90 -27.23
N ALA A 59 -2.00 18.65 -26.17
CA ALA A 59 -2.43 20.04 -26.30
C ALA A 59 -1.29 20.99 -26.75
N ALA A 60 -0.05 20.66 -26.44
CA ALA A 60 1.12 21.42 -26.88
C ALA A 60 1.55 21.09 -28.32
N ARG A 61 0.97 20.06 -28.93
CA ARG A 61 1.33 19.63 -30.28
C ARG A 61 0.65 20.54 -31.33
N PRO A 62 1.39 21.08 -32.31
CA PRO A 62 0.78 21.78 -33.43
C PRO A 62 -0.07 20.81 -34.26
N GLY A 63 -1.33 21.17 -34.52
CA GLY A 63 -2.31 20.27 -35.15
C GLY A 63 -2.92 19.23 -34.19
N ALA A 64 -3.03 19.56 -32.89
CA ALA A 64 -3.59 18.67 -31.88
C ALA A 64 -4.93 18.05 -32.29
N ASP A 65 -5.03 16.73 -32.15
CA ASP A 65 -6.28 16.01 -32.40
C ASP A 65 -7.26 16.25 -31.23
N MET A 66 -8.29 17.03 -31.51
CA MET A 66 -9.34 17.37 -30.55
C MET A 66 -10.10 16.14 -30.05
N LEU A 67 -10.23 15.09 -30.88
CA LEU A 67 -10.90 13.85 -30.51
C LEU A 67 -10.03 13.05 -29.53
N ALA A 68 -8.73 12.92 -29.81
CA ALA A 68 -7.77 12.30 -28.91
C ALA A 68 -7.72 13.03 -27.55
N LEU A 69 -7.70 14.36 -27.55
CA LEU A 69 -7.77 15.18 -26.33
C LEU A 69 -9.06 14.95 -25.54
N ALA A 70 -10.21 14.85 -26.21
CA ALA A 70 -11.49 14.58 -25.56
C ALA A 70 -11.50 13.19 -24.89
N VAL A 71 -10.97 12.17 -25.57
CA VAL A 71 -10.83 10.81 -25.03
C VAL A 71 -9.92 10.79 -23.79
N LEU A 72 -8.78 11.48 -23.85
CA LEU A 72 -7.85 11.57 -22.71
C LEU A 72 -8.49 12.29 -21.52
N LYS A 73 -9.20 13.40 -21.75
CA LYS A 73 -9.94 14.13 -20.71
C LYS A 73 -11.03 13.27 -20.07
N LYS A 74 -11.78 12.50 -20.87
CA LYS A 74 -12.81 11.57 -20.37
C LYS A 74 -12.20 10.47 -19.50
N ARG A 75 -11.09 9.86 -19.93
CA ARG A 75 -10.36 8.87 -19.14
C ARG A 75 -9.86 9.46 -17.81
N ARG A 76 -9.34 10.69 -17.84
CA ARG A 76 -8.89 11.38 -16.61
C ARG A 76 -10.06 11.63 -15.65
N LEU A 77 -11.21 12.04 -16.17
CA LEU A 77 -12.41 12.29 -15.36
C LEU A 77 -12.88 11.01 -14.64
N LEU A 78 -12.94 9.89 -15.36
CA LEU A 78 -13.33 8.60 -14.76
C LEU A 78 -12.43 8.19 -13.58
N ILE A 79 -11.11 8.40 -13.71
CA ILE A 79 -10.17 8.10 -12.62
C ILE A 79 -10.38 9.06 -11.43
N LYS A 80 -10.63 10.34 -11.70
CA LYS A 80 -10.94 11.35 -10.66
C LYS A 80 -12.22 10.99 -9.89
N ASP A 81 -13.26 10.56 -10.60
CA ASP A 81 -14.53 10.17 -10.00
C ASP A 81 -14.35 8.91 -9.13
N ARG A 82 -13.57 7.94 -9.61
CA ARG A 82 -13.26 6.73 -8.85
C ARG A 82 -12.45 7.01 -7.59
N LEU A 83 -11.45 7.89 -7.68
CA LEU A 83 -10.71 8.36 -6.49
C LEU A 83 -11.63 9.07 -5.50
N SER A 84 -12.55 9.91 -6.00
CA SER A 84 -13.49 10.66 -5.16
C SER A 84 -14.47 9.73 -4.44
N ALA A 85 -14.96 8.69 -5.12
CA ALA A 85 -15.82 7.67 -4.53
C ALA A 85 -15.09 6.92 -3.39
N LEU A 86 -13.86 6.44 -3.64
CA LEU A 86 -13.05 5.75 -2.62
C LEU A 86 -12.76 6.63 -1.40
N LEU A 87 -12.49 7.92 -1.61
CA LEU A 87 -12.26 8.86 -0.52
C LEU A 87 -13.52 9.09 0.31
N ARG A 88 -14.69 9.23 -0.32
CA ARG A 88 -15.99 9.36 0.37
C ARG A 88 -16.32 8.12 1.19
N GLU A 89 -16.07 6.94 0.66
CA GLU A 89 -16.26 5.68 1.37
C GLU A 89 -15.33 5.59 2.59
N ALA A 90 -14.05 5.93 2.42
CA ALA A 90 -13.06 5.93 3.49
C ALA A 90 -13.35 6.96 4.60
N THR A 91 -13.99 8.09 4.29
CA THR A 91 -14.41 9.07 5.31
C THR A 91 -15.69 8.64 6.02
N GLY A 92 -16.66 8.08 5.29
CA GLY A 92 -17.89 7.52 5.87
C GLY A 92 -17.64 6.36 6.84
N LEU A 93 -16.71 5.47 6.52
CA LEU A 93 -16.34 4.36 7.42
C LEU A 93 -15.70 4.88 8.73
N ARG A 94 -14.92 5.97 8.66
CA ARG A 94 -14.29 6.59 9.85
C ARG A 94 -15.33 7.24 10.76
N THR A 95 -16.34 7.90 10.21
CA THR A 95 -17.40 8.53 11.02
C THR A 95 -18.27 7.49 11.71
N VAL A 96 -18.66 6.43 11.01
CA VAL A 96 -19.42 5.30 11.59
C VAL A 96 -18.64 4.62 12.71
N ARG A 97 -17.34 4.33 12.51
CA ARG A 97 -16.45 3.76 13.54
C ARG A 97 -16.39 4.64 14.79
N ARG A 98 -16.22 5.96 14.63
CA ARG A 98 -16.21 6.92 15.75
C ARG A 98 -17.55 6.98 16.50
N ALA A 99 -18.67 6.97 15.78
CA ALA A 99 -20.00 6.98 16.38
C ALA A 99 -20.25 5.70 17.20
N ARG A 100 -19.85 4.54 16.69
CA ARG A 100 -19.93 3.27 17.42
C ARG A 100 -19.06 3.25 18.68
N ALA A 101 -17.82 3.74 18.59
CA ALA A 101 -16.93 3.84 19.76
C ALA A 101 -17.53 4.72 20.87
N ARG A 102 -18.15 5.85 20.51
CA ARG A 102 -18.85 6.73 21.48
C ARG A 102 -20.05 6.06 22.13
N ARG A 103 -20.80 5.21 21.41
CA ARG A 103 -21.91 4.44 22.00
C ARG A 103 -21.42 3.37 22.97
N MET A 104 -20.32 2.68 22.65
CA MET A 104 -19.73 1.67 23.54
C MET A 104 -19.12 2.27 24.81
N GLN A 105 -18.73 3.54 24.81
CA GLN A 105 -18.24 4.25 26.01
C GLN A 105 -19.35 4.79 26.92
N ARG A 106 -20.61 4.74 26.46
CA ARG A 106 -21.78 5.24 27.19
C ARG A 106 -22.70 4.12 27.69
N ALA A 107 -22.38 2.87 27.36
CA ALA A 107 -23.04 1.66 27.83
C ALA A 107 -22.18 1.03 28.92
#